data_AF-A0A812SVV3-F1
#
_entry.id   AF-A0A812SVV3-F1
#
_cell.length_a   1.000
_cell.length_b   1.000
_cell.length_c   1.000
_cell.angle_alpha   90.00
_cell.angle_beta   90.00
_cell.angle_gamma   90.00
#
_symmetry.space_group_name_H-M   'P 1'
#
loop_
_entity.id
_entity.type
_entity.pdbx_description
1 polymer ?
#
loop_
_entity_poly.entity_id
_entity_poly.type
_entity_poly.pdbx_seq_one_letter_code
_entity_poly.pdbx_strand_id
1 'polypeptide(L)'
;MPHPKHFCVQPTPVGPCGERAVLHGKCREHGGNRRLCLNPTPDGPCQKQVQWGGEVPACFAHGGGERCLRPTSNGPCQKQVSSGGAVRACKAHGGGKRLLCLHPTPAGPCHKLAAKAGVRACIAHGGGKLCLRPTPAGPCQKHVQGGGERAQQLIWDCPVPGGCTLKRPDMLFRFEDRFVQVEVDEEGHENLSCADEDSRLELIAADVGLPGLVLRLNPDAERVLKRRRLSNGEHCFCVGDADAFNGLFDAAEAAVEAFANEPAPEGVRVVGLPASWWDGR
;
A
#
# COMPACT_ATOMS: atom_id res chain seq x y z
N MET A 1 0.52 -14.53 37.04
CA MET A 1 -0.63 -15.46 37.01
C MET A 1 -0.48 -16.40 35.82
N PRO A 2 -0.52 -17.73 35.99
CA PRO A 2 -0.32 -18.67 34.89
C PRO A 2 -1.57 -18.71 33.99
N HIS A 3 -1.39 -18.63 32.66
CA HIS A 3 -2.47 -18.71 31.68
C HIS A 3 -3.24 -20.05 31.77
N PRO A 4 -4.57 -20.07 31.57
CA PRO A 4 -5.34 -21.30 31.60
C PRO A 4 -4.88 -22.27 30.48
N LYS A 5 -4.54 -23.51 30.86
CA LYS A 5 -4.16 -24.56 29.92
C LYS A 5 -5.40 -25.01 29.16
N HIS A 6 -5.48 -24.73 27.85
CA HIS A 6 -6.56 -25.25 27.01
C HIS A 6 -6.36 -26.76 26.75
N PHE A 7 -7.44 -27.54 26.84
CA PHE A 7 -7.44 -28.99 26.58
C PHE A 7 -8.12 -29.32 25.24
N CYS A 8 -7.75 -30.46 24.66
CA CYS A 8 -8.30 -30.95 23.41
C CYS A 8 -9.68 -31.58 23.62
N VAL A 9 -10.68 -31.06 22.91
CA VAL A 9 -12.08 -31.52 23.04
C VAL A 9 -12.54 -32.40 21.87
N GLN A 10 -11.60 -32.92 21.06
CA GLN A 10 -11.96 -33.78 19.94
C GLN A 10 -12.49 -35.13 20.44
N PRO A 11 -13.54 -35.69 19.80
CA PRO A 11 -14.16 -36.94 20.24
C PRO A 11 -13.24 -38.13 19.97
N THR A 12 -13.14 -39.02 20.95
CA THR A 12 -12.45 -40.33 20.85
C THR A 12 -13.45 -41.44 21.24
N PRO A 13 -13.13 -42.73 20.98
CA PRO A 13 -14.02 -43.85 21.34
C PRO A 13 -14.38 -43.95 22.83
N VAL A 14 -13.60 -43.31 23.71
CA VAL A 14 -13.78 -43.33 25.18
C VAL A 14 -14.20 -41.96 25.76
N GLY A 15 -14.53 -40.98 24.91
CA GLY A 15 -14.92 -39.62 25.33
C GLY A 15 -14.04 -38.50 24.73
N PRO A 16 -14.14 -37.25 25.21
CA PRO A 16 -13.32 -36.15 24.69
C PRO A 16 -11.84 -36.35 25.05
N CYS A 17 -10.95 -36.05 24.10
CA CYS A 17 -9.52 -36.39 24.16
C CYS A 17 -8.79 -35.96 25.45
N GLY A 18 -9.08 -34.79 26.01
CA GLY A 18 -8.50 -34.34 27.28
C GLY A 18 -7.01 -33.97 27.25
N GLU A 19 -6.28 -34.29 26.18
CA GLU A 19 -4.86 -33.96 26.03
C GLU A 19 -4.60 -32.45 25.91
N ARG A 20 -3.38 -32.01 26.23
CA ARG A 20 -3.02 -30.59 26.15
C ARG A 20 -3.18 -30.06 24.72
N ALA A 21 -4.00 -29.02 24.55
CA ALA A 21 -4.16 -28.37 23.26
C ALA A 21 -2.90 -27.55 22.92
N VAL A 22 -2.43 -27.70 21.68
CA VAL A 22 -1.25 -26.99 21.16
C VAL A 22 -1.67 -25.79 20.33
N LEU A 23 -2.73 -25.93 19.53
CA LEU A 23 -3.25 -24.85 18.69
C LEU A 23 -4.76 -25.06 18.45
N HIS A 24 -5.54 -23.98 18.48
CA HIS A 24 -7.00 -23.98 18.23
C HIS A 24 -7.77 -25.08 18.99
N GLY A 25 -7.42 -25.37 20.25
CA GLY A 25 -8.12 -26.36 21.07
C GLY A 25 -7.89 -27.83 20.64
N LYS A 26 -6.81 -28.14 19.91
CA LYS A 26 -6.46 -29.50 19.46
C LYS A 26 -5.08 -29.94 19.93
N CYS A 27 -4.93 -31.21 20.35
CA CYS A 27 -3.64 -31.82 20.70
C CYS A 27 -2.87 -32.26 19.45
N ARG A 28 -1.59 -32.65 19.57
CA ARG A 28 -0.75 -33.01 18.42
C ARG A 28 -1.35 -34.13 17.55
N GLU A 29 -1.90 -35.15 18.18
CA GLU A 29 -2.52 -36.29 17.49
C GLU A 29 -3.81 -35.91 16.78
N HIS A 30 -4.61 -35.03 17.40
CA HIS A 30 -5.82 -34.47 16.81
C HIS A 30 -5.56 -33.24 15.91
N GLY A 31 -4.33 -33.08 15.39
CA GLY A 31 -4.00 -32.05 14.39
C GLY A 31 -3.62 -30.68 14.95
N GLY A 32 -3.20 -30.62 16.22
CA GLY A 32 -2.66 -29.43 16.89
C GLY A 32 -1.24 -29.07 16.44
N ASN A 33 -0.56 -29.93 15.67
CA ASN A 33 0.62 -29.55 14.90
C ASN A 33 0.22 -29.25 13.45
N ARG A 34 0.76 -28.17 12.85
CA ARG A 34 0.60 -27.97 11.40
C ARG A 34 1.55 -28.93 10.69
N ARG A 35 1.02 -29.86 9.89
CA ARG A 35 1.83 -30.79 9.07
C ARG A 35 2.75 -29.99 8.13
N LEU A 36 3.94 -30.50 7.85
CA LEU A 36 4.88 -29.90 6.91
C LEU A 36 4.63 -30.41 5.49
N CYS A 37 4.83 -29.56 4.51
CA CYS A 37 4.71 -29.87 3.08
C CYS A 37 5.98 -30.56 2.64
N LEU A 38 6.01 -31.89 2.62
CA LEU A 38 7.20 -32.67 2.31
C LEU A 38 7.49 -32.80 0.81
N ASN A 39 6.98 -31.89 -0.03
CA ASN A 39 7.23 -31.94 -1.47
C ASN A 39 8.74 -31.78 -1.75
N PRO A 40 9.31 -32.54 -2.71
CA PRO A 40 10.72 -32.44 -3.06
C PRO A 40 11.06 -31.04 -3.58
N THR A 41 12.19 -30.50 -3.13
CA THR A 41 12.80 -29.26 -3.67
C THR A 41 14.30 -29.48 -3.91
N PRO A 42 14.99 -28.62 -4.67
CA PRO A 42 16.43 -28.76 -4.92
C PRO A 42 17.28 -28.85 -3.64
N ASP A 43 16.85 -28.21 -2.55
CA ASP A 43 17.55 -28.17 -1.26
C ASP A 43 17.04 -29.21 -0.25
N GLY A 44 16.23 -30.19 -0.70
CA GLY A 44 15.63 -31.23 0.15
C GLY A 44 14.10 -31.14 0.27
N PRO A 45 13.46 -31.93 1.15
CA PRO A 45 12.00 -31.90 1.32
C PRO A 45 11.57 -30.57 1.92
N CYS A 46 10.49 -30.00 1.38
CA CYS A 46 9.98 -28.73 1.87
C CYS A 46 9.55 -28.83 3.34
N GLN A 47 9.80 -27.75 4.08
CA GLN A 47 9.51 -27.66 5.51
C GLN A 47 8.45 -26.59 5.81
N LYS A 48 7.79 -26.05 4.77
CA LYS A 48 6.71 -25.07 4.94
C LYS A 48 5.45 -25.77 5.41
N GLN A 49 4.60 -25.07 6.16
CA GLN A 49 3.36 -25.67 6.66
C GLN A 49 2.35 -25.96 5.54
N VAL A 50 1.70 -27.11 5.64
CA VAL A 50 0.56 -27.50 4.80
C VAL A 50 -0.59 -26.52 5.03
N GLN A 51 -1.25 -26.15 3.94
CA GLN A 51 -2.38 -25.26 3.96
C GLN A 51 -3.67 -26.05 4.05
N TRP A 52 -4.55 -25.62 4.94
CA TRP A 52 -5.80 -26.32 5.21
C TRP A 52 -6.87 -25.94 4.19
N GLY A 53 -7.77 -26.88 3.89
CA GLY A 53 -8.82 -26.72 2.89
C GLY A 53 -8.26 -26.72 1.47
N GLY A 54 -7.97 -27.88 0.89
CA GLY A 54 -7.47 -28.04 -0.48
C GLY A 54 -7.27 -29.52 -0.75
N GLU A 55 -7.30 -29.93 -2.02
CA GLU A 55 -7.20 -31.35 -2.39
C GLU A 55 -5.77 -31.89 -2.19
N VAL A 56 -4.77 -31.01 -2.25
CA VAL A 56 -3.36 -31.35 -2.11
C VAL A 56 -2.85 -30.96 -0.71
N PRO A 57 -2.37 -31.91 0.11
CA PRO A 57 -1.82 -31.63 1.44
C PRO A 57 -0.39 -31.06 1.32
N ALA A 58 -0.28 -29.86 0.76
CA ALA A 58 0.98 -29.17 0.51
C ALA A 58 0.94 -27.71 1.00
N CYS A 59 2.07 -27.00 0.89
CA CYS A 59 2.12 -25.56 1.14
C CYS A 59 1.57 -24.80 -0.07
N PHE A 60 1.33 -23.50 0.08
CA PHE A 60 0.78 -22.67 -1.00
C PHE A 60 1.59 -22.74 -2.31
N ALA A 61 2.92 -22.72 -2.22
CA ALA A 61 3.80 -22.78 -3.39
C ALA A 61 3.74 -24.13 -4.12
N HIS A 62 3.40 -25.19 -3.39
CA HIS A 62 3.31 -26.54 -3.91
C HIS A 62 1.85 -26.97 -4.17
N GLY A 63 0.94 -26.00 -4.27
CA GLY A 63 -0.44 -26.23 -4.69
C GLY A 63 -1.43 -26.52 -3.56
N GLY A 64 -1.03 -26.39 -2.29
CA GLY A 64 -1.96 -26.49 -1.17
C GLY A 64 -2.90 -25.29 -1.04
N GLY A 65 -4.04 -25.51 -0.37
CA GLY A 65 -5.10 -24.52 -0.14
C GLY A 65 -6.17 -24.46 -1.24
N GLU A 66 -7.30 -23.83 -0.94
CA GLU A 66 -8.48 -23.81 -1.83
C GLU A 66 -8.21 -22.95 -3.06
N ARG A 67 -8.64 -23.43 -4.22
CA ARG A 67 -8.57 -22.70 -5.49
C ARG A 67 -9.87 -21.98 -5.80
N CYS A 68 -9.73 -20.86 -6.50
CA CYS A 68 -10.85 -20.05 -6.91
C CYS A 68 -11.74 -20.81 -7.90
N LEU A 69 -13.03 -20.91 -7.59
CA LEU A 69 -13.98 -21.65 -8.43
C LEU A 69 -14.46 -20.87 -9.66
N ARG A 70 -14.00 -19.63 -9.87
CA ARG A 70 -14.42 -18.83 -11.03
C ARG A 70 -13.71 -19.31 -12.29
N PRO A 71 -14.46 -19.66 -13.36
CA PRO A 71 -13.87 -20.00 -14.64
C PRO A 71 -13.24 -18.75 -15.27
N THR A 72 -12.18 -18.96 -16.04
CA THR A 72 -11.50 -17.96 -16.87
C THR A 72 -11.46 -18.44 -18.32
N SER A 73 -11.08 -17.57 -19.25
CA SER A 73 -10.89 -17.93 -20.67
C SER A 73 -9.89 -19.07 -20.88
N ASN A 74 -8.96 -19.25 -19.92
CA ASN A 74 -7.89 -20.25 -19.98
C ASN A 74 -8.12 -21.40 -18.98
N GLY A 75 -9.38 -21.67 -18.61
CA GLY A 75 -9.76 -22.73 -17.67
C GLY A 75 -9.99 -22.26 -16.22
N PRO A 76 -10.00 -23.16 -15.24
CA PRO A 76 -10.30 -22.82 -13.85
C PRO A 76 -9.23 -21.89 -13.25
N CYS A 77 -9.66 -20.92 -12.45
CA CYS A 77 -8.74 -19.96 -11.86
C CYS A 77 -7.76 -20.65 -10.90
N GLN A 78 -6.48 -20.59 -11.24
CA GLN A 78 -5.42 -21.19 -10.42
C GLN A 78 -5.08 -20.37 -9.17
N LYS A 79 -5.69 -19.18 -8.99
CA LYS A 79 -5.46 -18.33 -7.81
C LYS A 79 -6.20 -18.89 -6.59
N GLN A 80 -5.66 -18.61 -5.42
CA GLN A 80 -6.22 -19.07 -4.15
C GLN A 80 -7.49 -18.33 -3.76
N VAL A 81 -8.35 -19.00 -3.01
CA VAL A 81 -9.51 -18.37 -2.37
C VAL A 81 -9.02 -17.39 -1.31
N SER A 82 -9.61 -16.19 -1.30
CA SER A 82 -9.38 -15.22 -0.24
C SER A 82 -10.05 -15.69 1.05
N SER A 83 -9.29 -15.76 2.15
CA SER A 83 -9.82 -16.20 3.45
C SER A 83 -10.94 -15.30 3.98
N GLY A 84 -11.89 -15.92 4.68
CA GLY A 84 -12.95 -15.23 5.42
C GLY A 84 -14.13 -14.70 4.61
N GLY A 85 -14.14 -14.84 3.27
CA GLY A 85 -15.28 -14.44 2.43
C GLY A 85 -16.38 -15.50 2.35
N ALA A 86 -17.61 -15.06 2.01
CA ALA A 86 -18.74 -15.96 1.76
C ALA A 86 -18.69 -16.67 0.39
N VAL A 87 -17.81 -16.21 -0.51
CA VAL A 87 -17.65 -16.74 -1.87
C VAL A 87 -16.28 -17.38 -2.01
N ARG A 88 -16.23 -18.63 -2.49
CA ARG A 88 -15.00 -19.40 -2.78
C ARG A 88 -14.30 -18.89 -4.04
N ALA A 89 -13.83 -17.64 -3.99
CA ALA A 89 -13.16 -16.95 -5.07
C ALA A 89 -11.86 -16.27 -4.61
N CYS A 90 -10.96 -15.95 -5.55
CA CYS A 90 -9.79 -15.12 -5.27
C CYS A 90 -10.18 -13.64 -5.19
N LYS A 91 -9.29 -12.79 -4.65
CA LYS A 91 -9.53 -11.34 -4.52
C LYS A 91 -9.92 -10.66 -5.84
N ALA A 92 -9.29 -11.06 -6.94
CA ALA A 92 -9.57 -10.55 -8.29
C ALA A 92 -10.96 -10.99 -8.79
N HIS A 93 -11.45 -12.14 -8.34
CA HIS A 93 -12.76 -12.68 -8.68
C HIS A 93 -13.80 -12.43 -7.58
N GLY A 94 -13.57 -11.47 -6.69
CA GLY A 94 -14.54 -11.01 -5.69
C GLY A 94 -14.50 -11.71 -4.33
N GLY A 95 -13.52 -12.57 -4.07
CA GLY A 95 -13.38 -13.25 -2.78
C GLY A 95 -12.82 -12.36 -1.67
N GLY A 96 -13.16 -12.72 -0.42
CA GLY A 96 -12.75 -12.06 0.82
C GLY A 96 -13.95 -11.50 1.60
N LYS A 97 -13.72 -10.99 2.82
CA LYS A 97 -14.76 -10.29 3.59
C LYS A 97 -15.08 -8.94 2.95
N ARG A 98 -16.11 -8.90 2.11
CA ARG A 98 -16.68 -7.65 1.59
C ARG A 98 -18.11 -7.54 2.11
N LEU A 99 -18.45 -6.37 2.62
CA LEU A 99 -19.82 -6.05 2.98
C LEU A 99 -20.60 -5.77 1.70
N LEU A 100 -21.92 -5.95 1.75
CA LEU A 100 -22.80 -5.45 0.70
C LEU A 100 -22.89 -3.93 0.84
N CYS A 101 -22.98 -3.24 -0.30
CA CYS A 101 -23.49 -1.89 -0.33
C CYS A 101 -24.89 -1.88 0.30
N LEU A 102 -25.28 -0.78 0.92
CA LEU A 102 -26.65 -0.60 1.39
C LEU A 102 -27.18 0.79 1.00
N HIS A 103 -26.60 1.39 -0.03
CA HIS A 103 -27.03 2.71 -0.48
C HIS A 103 -28.53 2.65 -0.84
N PRO A 104 -29.37 3.55 -0.30
CA PRO A 104 -30.79 3.58 -0.62
C PRO A 104 -30.97 3.89 -2.11
N THR A 105 -31.76 3.08 -2.80
CA THR A 105 -32.17 3.38 -4.19
C THR A 105 -33.70 3.31 -4.29
N PRO A 106 -34.32 3.88 -5.34
CA PRO A 106 -35.77 3.80 -5.56
C PRO A 106 -36.31 2.37 -5.63
N ALA A 107 -35.45 1.38 -5.94
CA ALA A 107 -35.78 -0.04 -5.99
C ALA A 107 -35.39 -0.82 -4.71
N GLY A 108 -35.01 -0.13 -3.63
CA GLY A 108 -34.54 -0.71 -2.37
C GLY A 108 -33.02 -0.59 -2.15
N PRO A 109 -32.47 -1.13 -1.04
CA PRO A 109 -31.04 -1.03 -0.72
C PRO A 109 -30.17 -1.74 -1.77
N CYS A 110 -29.07 -1.09 -2.16
CA CYS A 110 -28.19 -1.63 -3.21
C CYS A 110 -27.38 -2.85 -2.74
N HIS A 111 -27.73 -4.06 -3.14
CA HIS A 111 -26.98 -5.27 -2.73
C HIS A 111 -25.69 -5.56 -3.54
N LYS A 112 -25.11 -4.58 -4.23
CA LYS A 112 -23.83 -4.78 -4.95
C LYS A 112 -22.69 -4.91 -3.93
N LEU A 113 -21.63 -5.66 -4.28
CA LEU A 113 -20.45 -5.75 -3.42
C LEU A 113 -19.84 -4.36 -3.18
N ALA A 114 -19.45 -4.09 -1.93
CA ALA A 114 -18.71 -2.88 -1.62
C ALA A 114 -17.35 -2.85 -2.34
N ALA A 115 -16.91 -1.64 -2.69
CA ALA A 115 -15.66 -1.41 -3.41
C ALA A 115 -14.42 -1.69 -2.53
N LYS A 116 -14.52 -1.41 -1.22
CA LYS A 116 -13.47 -1.63 -0.23
C LYS A 116 -14.02 -2.46 0.95
N ALA A 117 -13.18 -3.33 1.52
CA ALA A 117 -13.51 -4.05 2.76
C ALA A 117 -13.77 -3.05 3.90
N GLY A 118 -14.76 -3.33 4.76
CA GLY A 118 -15.13 -2.45 5.88
C GLY A 118 -16.06 -1.28 5.52
N VAL A 119 -16.23 -0.95 4.23
CA VAL A 119 -17.13 0.12 3.76
C VAL A 119 -18.40 -0.49 3.18
N ARG A 120 -19.57 0.16 3.33
CA ARG A 120 -20.87 -0.30 2.78
C ARG A 120 -21.30 0.49 1.54
N ALA A 121 -20.35 0.78 0.64
CA ALA A 121 -20.57 1.49 -0.61
C ALA A 121 -19.92 0.74 -1.79
N CYS A 122 -20.68 0.52 -2.86
CA CYS A 122 -20.16 -0.03 -4.12
C CYS A 122 -19.60 1.08 -5.00
N ILE A 123 -18.83 0.73 -6.04
CA ILE A 123 -18.19 1.69 -6.95
C ILE A 123 -19.18 2.73 -7.48
N ALA A 124 -20.36 2.29 -7.93
CA ALA A 124 -21.41 3.16 -8.47
C ALA A 124 -22.06 4.09 -7.43
N HIS A 125 -21.89 3.82 -6.14
CA HIS A 125 -22.46 4.60 -5.04
C HIS A 125 -21.37 5.23 -4.16
N GLY A 126 -20.26 5.65 -4.79
CA GLY A 126 -19.16 6.36 -4.12
C GLY A 126 -18.16 5.46 -3.39
N GLY A 127 -18.18 4.15 -3.66
CA GLY A 127 -17.19 3.22 -3.13
C GLY A 127 -15.87 3.33 -3.90
N GLY A 128 -14.80 3.78 -3.23
CA GLY A 128 -13.47 3.94 -3.82
C GLY A 128 -13.10 5.42 -4.03
N LYS A 129 -11.81 5.72 -4.23
CA LYS A 129 -11.31 7.10 -4.35
C LYS A 129 -11.48 7.64 -5.77
N LEU A 130 -11.95 8.88 -5.88
CA LEU A 130 -12.14 9.61 -7.15
C LEU A 130 -10.99 10.63 -7.33
N CYS A 131 -10.55 10.84 -8.56
CA CYS A 131 -9.67 11.95 -8.95
C CYS A 131 -10.49 13.23 -8.84
N LEU A 132 -9.96 14.29 -8.22
CA LEU A 132 -10.71 15.55 -7.99
C LEU A 132 -10.23 16.70 -8.87
N ARG A 133 -9.46 16.40 -9.93
CA ARG A 133 -8.93 17.40 -10.85
C ARG A 133 -10.01 18.37 -11.34
N PRO A 134 -9.85 19.70 -11.17
CA PRO A 134 -10.75 20.68 -11.77
C PRO A 134 -10.73 20.55 -13.29
N THR A 135 -11.91 20.46 -13.90
CA THR A 135 -12.09 20.53 -15.34
C THR A 135 -13.12 21.61 -15.68
N PRO A 136 -13.19 22.11 -16.93
CA PRO A 136 -14.24 23.05 -17.34
C PRO A 136 -15.67 22.54 -17.11
N ALA A 137 -15.86 21.23 -16.94
CA ALA A 137 -17.14 20.59 -16.65
C ALA A 137 -17.34 20.25 -15.15
N GLY A 138 -16.48 20.72 -14.25
CA GLY A 138 -16.46 20.37 -12.82
C GLY A 138 -15.31 19.43 -12.43
N PRO A 139 -15.19 19.03 -11.15
CA PRO A 139 -14.15 18.10 -10.70
C PRO A 139 -14.27 16.75 -11.40
N CYS A 140 -13.13 16.15 -11.76
CA CYS A 140 -13.06 14.81 -12.32
C CYS A 140 -13.79 13.81 -11.39
N GLN A 141 -14.30 12.72 -11.95
CA GLN A 141 -14.98 11.66 -11.18
C GLN A 141 -14.45 10.27 -11.58
N LYS A 142 -13.23 10.21 -12.13
CA LYS A 142 -12.58 8.95 -12.49
C LYS A 142 -12.01 8.29 -11.24
N HIS A 143 -12.08 6.96 -11.15
CA HIS A 143 -11.53 6.22 -10.01
C HIS A 143 -10.00 6.13 -10.07
N VAL A 144 -9.34 6.49 -8.96
CA VAL A 144 -7.89 6.32 -8.78
C VAL A 144 -7.60 4.91 -8.27
N GLN A 145 -6.64 4.21 -8.87
CA GLN A 145 -6.23 2.87 -8.41
C GLN A 145 -5.32 2.97 -7.17
N GLY A 146 -5.55 2.10 -6.18
CA GLY A 146 -4.55 1.78 -5.13
C GLY A 146 -4.65 2.54 -3.80
N GLY A 147 -4.30 1.81 -2.73
CA GLY A 147 -4.07 2.30 -1.36
C GLY A 147 -4.56 1.33 -0.28
N GLY A 148 -3.65 0.49 0.25
CA GLY A 148 -3.84 -0.27 1.49
C GLY A 148 -3.32 0.51 2.71
N GLU A 149 -3.33 -0.11 3.89
CA GLU A 149 -3.01 0.49 5.21
C GLU A 149 -1.53 0.91 5.42
N ARG A 150 -0.63 0.71 4.45
CA ARG A 150 0.79 1.11 4.52
C ARG A 150 1.13 2.06 3.37
N ALA A 151 2.05 2.99 3.61
CA ALA A 151 2.63 3.85 2.58
C ALA A 151 3.17 2.97 1.43
N GLN A 152 2.66 3.17 0.23
CA GLN A 152 3.23 2.56 -0.97
C GLN A 152 3.96 3.67 -1.73
N GLN A 153 5.25 3.49 -1.96
CA GLN A 153 5.94 4.26 -2.99
C GLN A 153 5.24 3.91 -4.30
N LEU A 154 4.47 4.86 -4.83
CA LEU A 154 3.72 4.62 -6.05
C LEU A 154 4.63 4.75 -7.26
N ILE A 155 5.55 5.73 -7.22
CA ILE A 155 6.27 6.20 -8.40
C ILE A 155 7.66 6.76 -8.04
N TRP A 156 8.60 6.54 -8.96
CA TRP A 156 9.79 7.36 -9.19
C TRP A 156 9.77 7.86 -10.65
N ASP A 157 9.84 9.18 -10.88
CA ASP A 157 9.87 9.84 -12.21
C ASP A 157 8.85 9.29 -13.25
N CYS A 158 7.61 9.00 -12.83
CA CYS A 158 6.50 8.56 -13.70
C CYS A 158 5.22 9.40 -13.49
N PRO A 159 4.28 9.44 -14.44
CA PRO A 159 2.97 10.05 -14.20
C PRO A 159 2.13 9.26 -13.20
N VAL A 160 1.29 9.95 -12.42
CA VAL A 160 0.37 9.33 -11.44
C VAL A 160 -0.52 8.28 -12.11
N PRO A 161 -0.61 7.02 -11.63
CA PRO A 161 -1.32 5.98 -12.34
C PRO A 161 -2.82 6.21 -12.24
N GLY A 162 -3.49 6.35 -13.38
CA GLY A 162 -4.89 6.77 -13.45
C GLY A 162 -5.11 8.27 -13.29
N GLY A 163 -4.02 9.05 -13.16
CA GLY A 163 -4.01 10.50 -13.29
C GLY A 163 -4.31 10.95 -14.72
N CYS A 164 -4.69 12.22 -14.86
CA CYS A 164 -5.03 12.84 -16.13
C CYS A 164 -3.91 13.74 -16.66
N THR A 165 -2.81 13.93 -15.94
CA THR A 165 -1.63 14.68 -16.40
C THR A 165 -0.44 13.77 -16.74
N LEU A 166 0.43 14.27 -17.61
CA LEU A 166 1.73 13.65 -17.91
C LEU A 166 2.86 14.18 -17.00
N LYS A 167 2.54 15.09 -16.07
CA LYS A 167 3.52 15.61 -15.11
C LYS A 167 3.95 14.51 -14.13
N ARG A 168 5.22 14.55 -13.78
CA ARG A 168 5.91 13.51 -13.02
C ARG A 168 6.47 14.14 -11.75
N PRO A 169 6.17 13.59 -10.56
CA PRO A 169 6.92 13.89 -9.35
C PRO A 169 8.23 13.11 -9.35
N ASP A 170 9.25 13.61 -8.66
CA ASP A 170 10.49 12.85 -8.47
C ASP A 170 10.18 11.59 -7.66
N MET A 171 9.52 11.77 -6.52
CA MET A 171 9.05 10.67 -5.68
C MET A 171 7.65 10.93 -5.14
N LEU A 172 6.81 9.89 -5.15
CA LEU A 172 5.46 9.96 -4.59
C LEU A 172 5.13 8.72 -3.75
N PHE A 173 4.72 8.99 -2.51
CA PHE A 173 4.24 8.01 -1.54
C PHE A 173 2.78 8.26 -1.24
N ARG A 174 1.93 7.23 -1.33
CA ARG A 174 0.49 7.35 -1.05
C ARG A 174 0.12 6.47 0.13
N PHE A 175 -0.72 7.03 0.98
CA PHE A 175 -1.32 6.40 2.14
C PHE A 175 -2.82 6.18 1.92
N GLU A 176 -3.50 5.63 2.95
CA GLU A 176 -4.94 5.43 2.91
C GLU A 176 -5.74 6.73 2.91
N ASP A 177 -5.24 7.81 3.48
CA ASP A 177 -5.96 9.08 3.64
C ASP A 177 -5.20 10.29 3.09
N ARG A 178 -3.89 10.17 2.88
CA ARG A 178 -3.01 11.27 2.46
C ARG A 178 -1.91 10.84 1.47
N PHE A 179 -1.09 11.77 1.02
CA PHE A 179 0.13 11.50 0.24
C PHE A 179 1.34 12.32 0.72
N VAL A 180 2.54 11.84 0.41
CA VAL A 180 3.79 12.60 0.54
C VAL A 180 4.47 12.59 -0.82
N GLN A 181 4.77 13.76 -1.33
CA GLN A 181 5.53 13.99 -2.56
C GLN A 181 6.88 14.60 -2.17
N VAL A 182 7.96 14.07 -2.71
CA VAL A 182 9.30 14.63 -2.53
C VAL A 182 9.77 15.13 -3.90
N GLU A 183 10.22 16.38 -3.92
CA GLU A 183 10.80 17.05 -5.07
C GLU A 183 12.22 17.47 -4.71
N VAL A 184 13.19 17.09 -5.54
CA VAL A 184 14.57 17.53 -5.40
C VAL A 184 14.76 18.72 -6.33
N ASP A 185 14.76 19.91 -5.73
CA ASP A 185 14.84 21.18 -6.45
C ASP A 185 16.30 21.64 -6.50
N GLU A 186 17.03 21.11 -7.47
CA GLU A 186 18.37 21.58 -7.82
C GLU A 186 18.22 22.87 -8.64
N GLU A 187 19.09 23.88 -8.46
CA GLU A 187 18.99 25.17 -9.19
C GLU A 187 19.29 25.06 -10.72
N GLY A 188 19.11 23.86 -11.31
CA GLY A 188 19.43 23.53 -12.70
C GLY A 188 18.36 23.89 -13.74
N HIS A 189 17.20 24.42 -13.35
CA HIS A 189 16.15 24.82 -14.28
C HIS A 189 16.08 26.35 -14.45
N GLU A 190 17.13 26.94 -15.04
CA GLU A 190 17.19 28.38 -15.38
C GLU A 190 16.06 28.86 -16.34
N ASN A 191 15.25 27.93 -16.89
CA ASN A 191 14.28 28.19 -17.95
C ASN A 191 12.80 27.90 -17.58
N LEU A 192 12.49 27.54 -16.33
CA LEU A 192 11.11 27.31 -15.87
C LEU A 192 10.78 28.32 -14.77
N SER A 193 9.67 29.06 -14.95
CA SER A 193 9.26 30.03 -13.93
C SER A 193 8.70 29.30 -12.70
N CYS A 194 8.88 29.87 -11.49
CA CYS A 194 8.32 29.28 -10.26
C CYS A 194 6.79 29.05 -10.35
N ALA A 195 6.08 29.87 -11.13
CA ALA A 195 4.64 29.73 -11.37
C ALA A 195 4.27 28.46 -12.18
N ASP A 196 5.16 28.00 -13.07
CA ASP A 196 4.97 26.76 -13.83
C ASP A 196 5.18 25.51 -12.94
N GLU A 197 6.05 25.62 -11.94
CA GLU A 197 6.31 24.58 -10.95
C GLU A 197 5.17 24.45 -9.93
N ASP A 198 4.65 25.55 -9.40
CA ASP A 198 3.48 25.48 -8.49
C ASP A 198 2.25 24.93 -9.21
N SER A 199 2.03 25.34 -10.46
CA SER A 199 1.00 24.76 -11.33
C SER A 199 1.21 23.26 -11.59
N ARG A 200 2.47 22.79 -11.66
CA ARG A 200 2.79 21.37 -11.80
C ARG A 200 2.43 20.60 -10.53
N LEU A 201 2.80 21.11 -9.36
CA LEU A 201 2.52 20.49 -8.07
C LEU A 201 1.02 20.37 -7.82
N GLU A 202 0.25 21.42 -8.13
CA GLU A 202 -1.21 21.42 -8.04
C GLU A 202 -1.84 20.34 -8.95
N LEU A 203 -1.37 20.21 -10.18
CA LEU A 203 -1.87 19.18 -11.11
C LEU A 203 -1.56 17.76 -10.62
N ILE A 204 -0.37 17.53 -10.06
CA ILE A 204 0.01 16.23 -9.49
C ILE A 204 -0.87 15.92 -8.29
N ALA A 205 -1.01 16.86 -7.35
CA ALA A 205 -1.85 16.67 -6.18
C ALA A 205 -3.32 16.38 -6.53
N ALA A 206 -3.85 17.08 -7.54
CA ALA A 206 -5.20 16.89 -8.04
C ALA A 206 -5.42 15.49 -8.69
N ASP A 207 -4.40 14.97 -9.38
CA ASP A 207 -4.38 13.62 -9.91
C ASP A 207 -4.33 12.55 -8.80
N VAL A 208 -3.65 12.83 -7.68
CA VAL A 208 -3.64 11.96 -6.50
C VAL A 208 -5.00 11.98 -5.80
N GLY A 209 -5.65 13.15 -5.70
CA GLY A 209 -6.99 13.32 -5.14
C GLY A 209 -7.06 13.11 -3.63
N LEU A 210 -5.99 13.46 -2.91
CA LEU A 210 -5.89 13.35 -1.45
C LEU A 210 -5.22 14.59 -0.87
N PRO A 211 -5.44 14.90 0.42
CA PRO A 211 -4.57 15.83 1.11
C PRO A 211 -3.14 15.31 1.14
N GLY A 212 -2.17 16.21 1.19
CA GLY A 212 -0.78 15.81 1.03
C GLY A 212 0.24 16.78 1.56
N LEU A 213 1.45 16.27 1.70
CA LEU A 213 2.66 17.03 1.97
C LEU A 213 3.54 16.99 0.72
N VAL A 214 3.95 18.15 0.23
CA VAL A 214 4.99 18.30 -0.79
C VAL A 214 6.25 18.80 -0.09
N LEU A 215 7.29 17.96 -0.07
CA LEU A 215 8.62 18.30 0.42
C LEU A 215 9.48 18.74 -0.75
N ARG A 216 9.92 20.00 -0.76
CA ARG A 216 10.89 20.51 -1.73
C ARG A 216 12.26 20.58 -1.06
N LEU A 217 13.17 19.72 -1.49
CA LEU A 217 14.52 19.60 -0.96
C LEU A 217 15.49 20.28 -1.91
N ASN A 218 16.17 21.32 -1.48
CA ASN A 218 17.25 21.93 -2.25
C ASN A 218 18.62 21.54 -1.64
N PRO A 219 19.35 20.58 -2.24
CA PRO A 219 20.69 20.19 -1.76
C PRO A 219 21.80 21.20 -2.14
N ASP A 220 21.54 22.18 -3.00
CA ASP A 220 22.52 23.18 -3.41
C ASP A 220 22.55 24.40 -2.47
N ALA A 221 21.42 24.73 -1.84
CA ALA A 221 21.21 25.93 -1.03
C ALA A 221 22.26 26.16 0.07
N GLU A 222 22.75 25.08 0.70
CA GLU A 222 23.76 25.13 1.77
C GLU A 222 25.06 24.41 1.41
N ARG A 223 25.29 24.12 0.11
CA ARG A 223 26.45 23.34 -0.37
C ARG A 223 26.54 21.96 0.31
N VAL A 224 25.37 21.43 0.66
CA VAL A 224 25.20 20.10 1.25
C VAL A 224 25.86 19.05 0.38
N LEU A 225 25.74 19.21 -0.94
CA LEU A 225 26.50 18.45 -1.94
C LEU A 225 27.62 19.27 -2.56
N LYS A 226 28.75 18.60 -2.79
CA LYS A 226 29.90 19.13 -3.51
C LYS A 226 30.23 18.23 -4.69
N ARG A 227 30.27 18.82 -5.88
CA ARG A 227 30.73 18.16 -7.09
C ARG A 227 32.25 17.98 -7.04
N ARG A 228 32.74 16.76 -7.22
CA ARG A 228 34.16 16.39 -7.29
C ARG A 228 34.43 15.66 -8.59
N ARG A 229 35.59 15.92 -9.20
CA ARG A 229 36.07 15.15 -10.35
C ARG A 229 36.91 13.97 -9.87
N LEU A 230 36.56 12.78 -10.34
CA LEU A 230 37.24 11.53 -10.07
C LEU A 230 38.50 11.39 -10.94
N SER A 231 39.38 10.47 -10.58
CA SER A 231 40.62 10.19 -11.31
C SER A 231 40.40 9.66 -12.72
N ASN A 232 39.25 9.02 -12.97
CA ASN A 232 38.81 8.59 -14.30
C ASN A 232 38.19 9.73 -15.14
N GLY A 233 38.16 10.97 -14.63
CA GLY A 233 37.63 12.14 -15.31
C GLY A 233 36.12 12.36 -15.13
N GLU A 234 35.40 11.40 -14.54
CA GLU A 234 33.97 11.51 -14.23
C GLU A 234 33.71 12.47 -13.06
N HIS A 235 32.45 12.87 -12.90
CA HIS A 235 32.03 13.67 -11.76
C HIS A 235 31.25 12.81 -10.77
N CYS A 236 31.52 13.00 -9.49
CA CYS A 236 30.68 12.51 -8.41
C CYS A 236 30.21 13.67 -7.53
N PHE A 237 29.10 13.48 -6.84
CA PHE A 237 28.69 14.34 -5.75
C PHE A 237 29.12 13.68 -4.44
N CYS A 238 29.75 14.47 -3.58
CA CYS A 238 30.14 14.07 -2.23
C CYS A 238 29.41 14.99 -1.24
N VAL A 239 29.22 14.52 -0.02
CA VAL A 239 28.80 15.37 1.09
C VAL A 239 29.83 16.48 1.26
N GLY A 240 29.38 17.73 1.09
CA GLY A 240 30.22 18.92 1.24
C GLY A 240 30.40 19.29 2.71
N ASP A 241 29.27 19.41 3.41
CA ASP A 241 29.16 19.60 4.84
C ASP A 241 28.25 18.50 5.41
N ALA A 242 28.79 17.68 6.31
CA ALA A 242 28.08 16.54 6.86
C ALA A 242 26.98 16.96 7.84
N ASP A 243 27.17 18.04 8.59
CA ASP A 243 26.19 18.51 9.56
C ASP A 243 25.01 19.17 8.82
N ALA A 244 25.28 19.96 7.78
CA ALA A 244 24.23 20.51 6.92
C ALA A 244 23.50 19.40 6.14
N PHE A 245 24.22 18.39 5.66
CA PHE A 245 23.61 17.23 5.00
C PHE A 245 22.66 16.49 5.92
N ASN A 246 23.13 16.08 7.10
CA ASN A 246 22.29 15.36 8.05
C ASN A 246 21.12 16.23 8.53
N GLY A 247 21.37 17.51 8.81
CA GLY A 247 20.32 18.46 9.21
C GLY A 247 19.21 18.61 8.18
N LEU A 248 19.53 18.57 6.88
CA LEU A 248 18.53 18.57 5.81
C LEU A 248 17.62 17.33 5.86
N PHE A 249 18.20 16.14 6.03
CA PHE A 249 17.44 14.89 6.13
C PHE A 249 16.65 14.79 7.43
N ASP A 250 17.22 15.22 8.56
CA ASP A 250 16.55 15.25 9.85
C ASP A 250 15.32 16.18 9.80
N ALA A 251 15.44 17.34 9.15
CA ALA A 251 14.33 18.25 8.95
C ALA A 251 13.24 17.66 8.03
N ALA A 252 13.64 16.95 6.97
CA ALA A 252 12.71 16.26 6.08
C ALA A 252 11.97 15.12 6.79
N GLU A 253 12.69 14.31 7.58
CA GLU A 253 12.12 13.23 8.37
C GLU A 253 11.13 13.77 9.42
N ALA A 254 11.52 14.81 10.16
CA ALA A 254 10.65 15.46 11.14
C ALA A 254 9.37 16.01 10.50
N ALA A 255 9.46 16.60 9.30
CA ALA A 255 8.29 17.10 8.57
C ALA A 255 7.34 15.97 8.14
N VAL A 256 7.86 14.84 7.65
CA VAL A 256 7.06 13.66 7.30
C VAL A 256 6.44 13.02 8.53
N GLU A 257 7.21 12.88 9.61
CA GLU A 257 6.74 12.29 10.86
C GLU A 257 5.62 13.11 11.48
N ALA A 258 5.78 14.43 11.56
CA ALA A 258 4.73 15.33 12.02
C ALA A 258 3.47 15.21 11.15
N PHE A 259 3.63 15.22 9.83
CA PHE A 259 2.53 15.07 8.88
C PHE A 259 1.86 13.69 8.96
N ALA A 260 2.60 12.62 9.28
CA ALA A 260 2.04 11.27 9.42
C ALA A 260 1.24 11.11 10.72
N ASN A 261 1.64 11.82 11.78
CA ASN A 261 1.03 11.72 13.10
C ASN A 261 -0.13 12.70 13.33
N GLU A 262 -0.27 13.75 12.52
CA GLU A 262 -1.42 14.65 12.57
C GLU A 262 -2.69 14.02 11.93
N PRO A 263 -3.90 14.46 12.30
CA PRO A 263 -5.10 14.18 11.50
C PRO A 263 -4.89 14.64 10.05
N ALA A 264 -5.45 13.92 9.08
CA ALA A 264 -5.27 14.27 7.67
C ALA A 264 -5.70 15.73 7.44
N PRO A 265 -4.83 16.61 6.92
CA PRO A 265 -5.15 18.01 6.78
C PRO A 265 -6.19 18.24 5.67
N GLU A 266 -6.78 19.43 5.65
CA GLU A 266 -7.53 19.90 4.49
C GLU A 266 -6.54 20.45 3.45
N GLY A 267 -6.43 19.79 2.31
CA GLY A 267 -5.62 20.26 1.17
C GLY A 267 -4.15 19.81 1.19
N VAL A 268 -3.31 20.57 0.49
CA VAL A 268 -1.90 20.24 0.24
C VAL A 268 -1.02 21.26 0.96
N ARG A 269 -0.08 20.77 1.78
CA ARG A 269 0.95 21.58 2.44
C ARG A 269 2.24 21.47 1.65
N VAL A 270 2.90 22.59 1.38
CA VAL A 270 4.24 22.63 0.80
C VAL A 270 5.23 23.01 1.89
N VAL A 271 6.32 22.26 1.99
CA VAL A 271 7.44 22.53 2.93
C VAL A 271 8.71 22.54 2.11
N GLY A 272 9.42 23.66 2.17
CA GLY A 272 10.71 23.82 1.53
C GLY A 272 11.85 23.69 2.54
N LEU A 273 12.87 22.92 2.17
CA LEU A 273 14.07 22.71 2.98
C LEU A 273 15.35 22.98 2.17
N PRO A 274 16.36 23.62 2.77
CA PRO A 274 16.36 24.22 4.11
C PRO A 274 15.48 25.48 4.18
N ALA A 275 14.79 25.71 5.30
CA ALA A 275 13.79 26.80 5.42
C ALA A 275 14.36 28.19 5.06
N SER A 276 15.64 28.41 5.37
CA SER A 276 16.43 29.61 5.03
C SER A 276 16.40 29.99 3.54
N TRP A 277 16.26 29.01 2.65
CA TRP A 277 16.20 29.23 1.21
C TRP A 277 14.80 29.58 0.70
N TRP A 278 13.77 29.17 1.45
CA TRP A 278 12.36 29.31 1.08
C TRP A 278 11.67 30.51 1.74
N ASP A 279 12.17 30.99 2.87
CA ASP A 279 11.68 32.21 3.52
C ASP A 279 11.91 33.43 2.60
N GLY A 280 10.87 33.82 1.85
CA GLY A 280 10.85 35.02 1.00
C GLY A 280 10.70 34.78 -0.51
N ARG A 281 10.42 33.55 -0.96
CA ARG A 281 10.01 33.24 -2.35
C ARG A 281 8.51 33.00 -2.47
#